data_AF-A0A3C1YQG3-F1
#
_entry.id   AF-A0A3C1YQG3-F1
#
_cell.length_a   1.000
_cell.length_b   1.000
_cell.length_c   1.000
_cell.angle_alpha   90.00
_cell.angle_beta   90.00
_cell.angle_gamma   90.00
#
_symmetry.space_group_name_H-M   'P 1'
#
loop_
_entity.id
_entity.type
_entity.pdbx_description
1 polymer ?
#
loop_
_entity_poly.entity_id
_entity_poly.type
_entity_poly.pdbx_seq_one_letter_code
_entity_poly.pdbx_strand_id
1 'polypeptide(L)'
;MDNKYNILFGVMGSDNTANLPAFNCTIANNLVVSQKGMLLEERTVPQNVLYQGNIFDGDELSIKSQTSNFEMKKVEMELGADSVWRPKPNSIVVGAATGWFNFVTDDIDGQMRGKRKDVGADQISKEQIKNRPLKANDVGISWQVQ
;
A
#
# COMPACT_ATOMS: atom_id res chain seq x y z
N MET A 1 -0.90 15.65 1.08
CA MET A 1 -1.59 14.70 0.20
C MET A 1 -3.07 14.90 0.42
N ASP A 2 -3.82 15.24 -0.61
CA ASP A 2 -5.28 15.38 -0.55
C ASP A 2 -5.89 14.11 -1.14
N ASN A 3 -5.77 13.02 -0.39
CA ASN A 3 -6.36 11.74 -0.78
C ASN A 3 -7.70 11.60 -0.07
N LYS A 4 -8.79 11.45 -0.84
CA LYS A 4 -10.14 11.29 -0.29
C LYS A 4 -10.31 9.92 0.40
N TYR A 5 -9.68 8.87 -0.13
CA TYR A 5 -9.77 7.50 0.39
C TYR A 5 -8.43 6.77 0.18
N ASN A 6 -7.87 6.19 1.23
CA ASN A 6 -6.63 5.41 1.11
C ASN A 6 -6.90 4.02 0.52
N ILE A 7 -7.79 3.25 1.15
CA ILE A 7 -8.30 1.99 0.61
C ILE A 7 -9.82 2.01 0.64
N LEU A 8 -10.44 1.56 -0.45
CA LEU A 8 -11.89 1.45 -0.57
C LEU A 8 -12.32 0.11 -1.13
N PHE A 9 -13.24 -0.56 -0.44
CA PHE A 9 -13.83 -1.81 -0.89
C PHE A 9 -15.32 -1.69 -1.17
N GLY A 10 -15.69 -2.27 -2.31
CA GLY A 10 -17.07 -2.38 -2.74
C GLY A 10 -17.64 -1.10 -3.34
N VAL A 11 -18.64 -1.28 -4.17
CA VAL A 11 -19.43 -0.19 -4.76
C VAL A 11 -20.87 -0.33 -4.29
N MET A 12 -21.46 0.79 -3.89
CA MET A 12 -22.85 0.89 -3.46
C MET A 12 -23.58 1.78 -4.46
N GLY A 13 -24.69 1.28 -5.01
CA GLY A 13 -25.59 2.06 -5.85
C GLY A 13 -26.20 3.22 -5.07
N SER A 14 -26.62 4.28 -5.76
CA SER A 14 -27.17 5.51 -5.13
C SER A 14 -28.43 5.28 -4.28
N ASP A 15 -29.12 4.16 -4.51
CA ASP A 15 -30.32 3.72 -3.80
C ASP A 15 -30.06 2.50 -2.89
N ASN A 16 -28.80 2.10 -2.72
CA ASN A 16 -28.36 0.93 -1.95
C ASN A 16 -28.93 -0.42 -2.47
N THR A 17 -29.44 -0.48 -3.72
CA THR A 17 -29.99 -1.72 -4.29
C THR A 17 -29.01 -2.48 -5.18
N ALA A 18 -28.05 -1.77 -5.79
CA ALA A 18 -26.98 -2.34 -6.62
C ALA A 18 -25.64 -2.35 -5.87
N ASN A 19 -25.45 -3.32 -4.99
CA ASN A 19 -24.24 -3.47 -4.18
C ASN A 19 -23.30 -4.52 -4.77
N LEU A 20 -22.07 -4.12 -5.06
CA LEU A 20 -21.00 -5.01 -5.53
C LEU A 20 -19.94 -5.11 -4.42
N PRO A 21 -19.93 -6.19 -3.61
CA PRO A 21 -18.91 -6.40 -2.60
C PRO A 21 -17.58 -6.84 -3.20
N ALA A 22 -16.49 -6.57 -2.48
CA ALA A 22 -15.25 -7.30 -2.70
C ALA A 22 -15.52 -8.79 -2.44
N PHE A 23 -15.14 -9.64 -3.38
CA PHE A 23 -15.45 -11.07 -3.36
C PHE A 23 -14.18 -11.89 -3.61
N ASN A 24 -13.90 -12.86 -2.74
CA ASN A 24 -12.76 -13.78 -2.87
C ASN A 24 -11.39 -13.06 -2.99
N CYS A 25 -11.18 -12.01 -2.20
CA CYS A 25 -9.92 -11.26 -2.19
C CYS A 25 -9.05 -11.64 -0.99
N THR A 26 -7.74 -11.65 -1.19
CA THR A 26 -6.77 -11.60 -0.08
C THR A 26 -6.05 -10.27 -0.12
N ILE A 27 -6.19 -9.50 0.95
CA ILE A 27 -5.51 -8.22 1.14
C ILE A 27 -4.39 -8.46 2.13
N ALA A 28 -3.15 -8.54 1.64
CA ALA A 28 -2.02 -8.98 2.43
C ALA A 28 -0.82 -8.06 2.36
N ASN A 29 -0.16 -7.87 3.51
CA ASN A 29 1.13 -7.19 3.63
C ASN A 29 1.17 -5.79 3.01
N ASN A 30 0.05 -5.07 3.04
CA ASN A 30 -0.02 -3.67 2.64
C ASN A 30 0.43 -2.77 3.79
N LEU A 31 1.13 -1.69 3.46
CA LEU A 31 1.40 -0.58 4.36
C LEU A 31 0.57 0.61 3.92
N VAL A 32 -0.27 1.14 4.81
CA VAL A 32 -1.07 2.34 4.56
C VAL A 32 -0.71 3.40 5.58
N VAL A 33 -0.14 4.52 5.12
CA VAL A 33 0.25 5.64 5.97
C VAL A 33 -0.55 6.88 5.55
N SER A 34 -1.29 7.48 6.47
CA SER A 34 -1.93 8.77 6.24
C SER A 34 -1.95 9.63 7.50
N GLN A 35 -1.86 10.94 7.33
CA GLN A 35 -2.03 11.92 8.41
C GLN A 35 -3.45 12.49 8.47
N LYS A 36 -4.31 12.15 7.50
CA LYS A 36 -5.68 12.65 7.39
C LYS A 36 -6.58 11.62 6.70
N GLY A 37 -7.84 11.60 7.13
CA GLY A 37 -8.88 10.79 6.50
C GLY A 37 -8.76 9.30 6.80
N MET A 38 -9.76 8.59 6.31
CA MET A 38 -9.95 7.17 6.57
C MET A 38 -8.94 6.31 5.81
N LEU A 39 -8.28 5.39 6.52
CA LEU A 39 -7.25 4.50 5.97
C LEU A 39 -7.86 3.34 5.17
N LEU A 40 -9.05 2.88 5.57
CA LEU A 40 -9.79 1.81 4.90
C LEU A 40 -11.29 2.03 5.09
N GLU A 41 -12.04 1.99 4.00
CA GLU A 41 -13.50 2.04 3.96
C GLU A 41 -14.08 0.80 3.29
N GLU A 42 -14.91 0.04 4.00
CA GLU A 42 -15.76 -0.98 3.41
C GLU A 42 -17.16 -0.41 3.15
N ARG A 43 -17.47 -0.08 1.90
CA ARG A 43 -18.80 0.46 1.54
C ARG A 43 -19.87 -0.60 1.64
N THR A 44 -19.59 -1.78 1.12
CA THR A 44 -20.44 -2.96 1.21
C THR A 44 -19.73 -4.03 2.06
N VAL A 45 -20.49 -4.98 2.62
CA VAL A 45 -19.92 -6.06 3.43
C VAL A 45 -19.11 -6.99 2.51
N PRO A 46 -17.79 -7.13 2.70
CA PRO A 46 -16.98 -8.02 1.87
C PRO A 46 -17.40 -9.48 2.05
N GLN A 47 -17.26 -10.28 1.00
CA GLN A 47 -17.60 -11.70 0.99
C GLN A 47 -16.35 -12.54 0.74
N ASN A 48 -16.01 -13.42 1.68
CA ASN A 48 -14.81 -14.25 1.62
C ASN A 48 -13.53 -13.44 1.35
N VAL A 49 -13.36 -12.32 2.06
CA VAL A 49 -12.15 -11.51 2.02
C VAL A 49 -11.29 -11.82 3.23
N LEU A 50 -10.00 -12.07 2.99
CA LEU A 50 -8.99 -12.29 4.02
C LEU A 50 -8.07 -11.07 4.14
N TYR A 51 -7.97 -10.50 5.33
CA TYR A 51 -6.95 -9.50 5.67
C TYR A 51 -5.83 -10.17 6.48
N GLN A 52 -4.57 -10.00 6.07
CA GLN A 52 -3.42 -10.56 6.80
C GLN A 52 -2.15 -9.71 6.68
N GLY A 53 -1.46 -9.47 7.79
CA GLY A 53 -0.16 -8.79 7.81
C GLY A 53 -0.16 -7.34 7.30
N ASN A 54 -1.32 -6.71 7.14
CA ASN A 54 -1.41 -5.31 6.76
C ASN A 54 -1.10 -4.41 7.97
N ILE A 55 -0.34 -3.33 7.75
CA ILE A 55 0.01 -2.34 8.76
C ILE A 55 -0.59 -1.00 8.36
N PHE A 56 -1.23 -0.35 9.32
CA PHE A 56 -1.89 0.93 9.14
C PHE A 56 -1.26 1.96 10.10
N ASP A 57 -0.92 3.14 9.60
CA ASP A 57 -0.40 4.27 10.38
C ASP A 57 -1.24 5.52 10.06
N GLY A 58 -2.01 6.00 11.03
CA GLY A 58 -2.90 7.14 10.87
C GLY A 58 -4.03 7.15 11.90
N ASP A 59 -5.12 7.84 11.58
CA ASP A 59 -6.14 8.20 12.59
C ASP A 59 -7.41 7.34 12.58
N GLU A 60 -7.89 6.89 11.41
CA GLU A 60 -9.23 6.28 11.29
C GLU A 60 -9.29 5.04 10.38
N LEU A 61 -10.09 4.05 10.79
CA LEU A 61 -10.47 2.85 10.03
C LEU A 61 -12.00 2.69 10.07
N SER A 62 -12.64 2.40 8.93
CA SER A 62 -14.07 2.05 8.86
C SER A 62 -14.23 0.66 8.24
N ILE A 63 -14.30 -0.33 9.13
CA ILE A 63 -14.26 -1.75 8.78
C ILE A 63 -15.59 -2.36 9.18
N LYS A 64 -16.27 -2.98 8.22
CA LYS A 64 -17.54 -3.71 8.43
C LYS A 64 -17.31 -5.21 8.55
N SER A 65 -16.16 -5.72 8.10
CA SER A 65 -15.71 -7.09 8.24
C SER A 65 -15.32 -7.36 9.69
N GLN A 66 -15.69 -8.55 10.19
CA GLN A 66 -15.42 -8.96 11.58
C GLN A 66 -13.97 -9.46 11.79
N THR A 67 -13.05 -9.21 10.86
CA THR A 67 -11.68 -9.73 10.96
C THR A 67 -10.85 -8.88 11.91
N SER A 68 -10.41 -9.48 13.01
CA SER A 68 -9.88 -8.83 14.22
C SER A 68 -8.41 -8.36 14.17
N ASN A 69 -7.72 -8.41 13.03
CA ASN A 69 -6.26 -8.34 13.02
C ASN A 69 -5.70 -7.14 12.25
N PHE A 70 -6.25 -5.95 12.54
CA PHE A 70 -5.68 -4.69 12.07
C PHE A 70 -4.78 -4.11 13.14
N GLU A 71 -3.50 -3.98 12.84
CA GLU A 71 -2.55 -3.30 13.72
C GLU A 71 -2.36 -1.86 13.27
N MET A 72 -2.80 -0.92 14.11
CA MET A 72 -2.46 0.49 14.00
C MET A 72 -1.11 0.72 14.68
N LYS A 73 -0.07 1.03 13.92
CA LYS A 73 1.27 1.26 14.46
C LYS A 73 1.96 2.40 13.72
N LYS A 74 2.69 3.22 14.44
CA LYS A 74 3.53 4.26 13.84
C LYS A 74 4.66 3.63 13.03
N VAL A 75 4.84 4.09 11.80
CA VAL A 75 5.82 3.55 10.85
C VAL A 75 6.85 4.62 10.52
N GLU A 76 8.11 4.23 10.53
CA GLU A 76 9.20 5.12 10.15
C GLU A 76 9.42 5.05 8.64
N MET A 77 9.13 6.16 7.96
CA MET A 77 9.29 6.32 6.51
C MET A 77 10.21 7.50 6.21
N GLU A 78 10.84 7.47 5.04
CA GLU A 78 11.62 8.57 4.48
C GLU A 78 11.24 8.83 3.02
N LEU A 79 11.33 10.10 2.62
CA LEU A 79 11.07 10.51 1.26
C LEU A 79 12.38 10.48 0.48
N GLY A 80 12.45 9.63 -0.53
CA GLY A 80 13.61 9.52 -1.43
C GLY A 80 13.80 10.75 -2.32
N ALA A 81 14.98 10.89 -2.91
CA ALA A 81 15.31 11.97 -3.85
C ALA A 81 14.52 11.91 -5.17
N ASP A 82 13.84 10.79 -5.41
CA ASP A 82 12.90 10.55 -6.50
C ASP A 82 11.43 10.80 -6.10
N SER A 83 11.21 11.38 -4.91
CA SER A 83 9.89 11.69 -4.35
C SER A 83 9.02 10.47 -4.05
N VAL A 84 9.63 9.29 -3.85
CA VAL A 84 8.94 8.06 -3.41
C VAL A 84 9.20 7.83 -1.93
N TRP A 85 8.14 7.50 -1.18
CA TRP A 85 8.23 7.15 0.24
C TRP A 85 8.71 5.70 0.41
N ARG A 86 9.75 5.51 1.22
CA ARG A 86 10.33 4.18 1.53
C ARG A 86 10.49 3.98 3.04
N PRO A 87 10.47 2.73 3.54
CA PRO A 87 10.74 2.44 4.94
C PRO A 87 12.16 2.80 5.35
N LYS A 88 12.33 3.32 6.57
CA LYS A 88 13.66 3.45 7.18
C LYS A 88 14.19 2.07 7.62
N PRO A 89 15.52 1.87 7.71
CA PRO A 89 16.14 0.60 8.14
C PRO A 89 15.62 -0.02 9.45
N ASN A 90 15.15 0.81 10.39
CA ASN A 90 14.64 0.36 11.70
C ASN A 90 13.11 0.38 11.79
N SER A 91 12.42 0.56 10.66
CA SER A 91 10.97 0.60 10.61
C SER A 91 10.37 -0.76 10.97
N ILE A 92 9.21 -0.75 11.63
CA ILE A 92 8.54 -1.98 12.07
C ILE A 92 8.09 -2.89 10.93
N VAL A 93 8.07 -2.38 9.69
CA VAL A 93 7.68 -3.13 8.50
C VAL A 93 8.77 -4.10 8.04
N VAL A 94 10.00 -3.92 8.52
CA VAL A 94 11.18 -4.69 8.08
C VAL A 94 11.05 -6.15 8.49
N GLY A 95 10.95 -7.01 7.49
CA GLY A 95 10.82 -8.44 7.66
C GLY A 95 9.56 -8.87 8.43
N ALA A 96 8.51 -8.05 8.39
CA ALA A 96 7.26 -8.26 9.13
C ALA A 96 6.14 -8.89 8.27
N ALA A 97 6.37 -9.12 6.97
CA ALA A 97 5.38 -9.72 6.11
C ALA A 97 5.01 -11.13 6.58
N THR A 98 3.73 -11.47 6.45
CA THR A 98 3.16 -12.76 6.86
C THR A 98 2.63 -13.52 5.66
N GLY A 99 2.46 -14.85 5.82
CA GLY A 99 2.03 -15.73 4.74
C GLY A 99 3.12 -15.99 3.69
N TRP A 100 2.81 -16.85 2.72
CA TRP A 100 3.72 -17.20 1.62
C TRP A 100 3.17 -16.73 0.27
N PHE A 101 3.79 -15.69 -0.27
CA PHE A 101 3.49 -15.12 -1.58
C PHE A 101 4.74 -15.18 -2.48
N ASN A 102 5.10 -16.39 -2.91
CA ASN A 102 6.33 -16.63 -3.67
C ASN A 102 6.33 -16.00 -5.07
N PHE A 103 5.16 -15.60 -5.57
CA PHE A 103 5.02 -14.89 -6.84
C PHE A 103 5.42 -13.41 -6.74
N VAL A 104 5.58 -12.84 -5.53
CA VAL A 104 6.04 -11.46 -5.34
C VAL A 104 7.57 -11.49 -5.17
N THR A 105 8.27 -11.46 -6.30
CA THR A 105 9.73 -11.65 -6.37
C THR A 105 10.52 -10.36 -6.30
N ASP A 106 9.95 -9.25 -6.76
CA ASP A 106 10.59 -7.95 -6.85
C ASP A 106 9.73 -6.89 -6.16
N ASP A 107 10.36 -5.80 -5.74
CA ASP A 107 9.67 -4.63 -5.18
C ASP A 107 9.43 -3.53 -6.23
N ILE A 108 8.89 -2.40 -5.78
CA ILE A 108 8.59 -1.26 -6.67
C ILE A 108 9.84 -0.64 -7.32
N ASP A 109 11.01 -0.82 -6.72
CA ASP A 109 12.29 -0.30 -7.22
C ASP A 109 12.96 -1.29 -8.19
N GLY A 110 12.39 -2.49 -8.38
CA GLY A 110 12.95 -3.55 -9.20
C GLY A 110 14.09 -4.32 -8.51
N GLN A 111 14.10 -4.32 -7.19
CA GLN A 111 15.04 -5.05 -6.34
C GLN A 111 14.43 -6.36 -5.88
N MET A 112 15.27 -7.37 -5.67
CA MET A 112 14.78 -8.69 -5.26
C MET A 112 14.22 -8.66 -3.83
N ARG A 113 13.02 -9.22 -3.66
CA ARG A 113 12.46 -9.50 -2.34
C ARG A 113 13.06 -10.76 -1.74
N GLY A 114 13.75 -10.59 -0.61
CA GLY A 114 14.36 -11.68 0.13
C GLY A 114 13.35 -12.69 0.72
N LYS A 115 13.89 -13.68 1.43
CA LYS A 115 13.05 -14.68 2.15
C LYS A 115 12.20 -14.03 3.25
N ARG A 116 12.77 -13.03 3.95
CA ARG A 116 12.08 -12.26 4.98
C ARG A 116 11.64 -10.94 4.36
N LYS A 117 10.39 -10.88 3.90
CA LYS A 117 9.84 -9.74 3.14
C LYS A 117 9.38 -8.62 4.06
N ASP A 118 9.52 -7.39 3.60
CA ASP A 118 8.98 -6.21 4.27
C ASP A 118 7.50 -6.00 3.92
N VAL A 119 6.75 -5.41 4.84
CA VAL A 119 5.35 -4.98 4.61
C VAL A 119 5.35 -3.68 3.80
N GLY A 120 4.46 -3.59 2.82
CA GLY A 120 4.39 -2.48 1.88
C GLY A 120 5.05 -2.81 0.54
N ALA A 121 5.24 -1.77 -0.28
CA ALA A 121 5.60 -1.92 -1.68
C ALA A 121 7.12 -2.03 -1.91
N ASP A 122 7.92 -1.41 -1.03
CA ASP A 122 9.38 -1.38 -1.06
C ASP A 122 9.99 -2.49 -0.18
N GLN A 123 11.17 -2.98 -0.54
CA GLN A 123 11.99 -3.85 0.29
C GLN A 123 13.30 -3.13 0.60
N ILE A 124 13.67 -3.06 1.89
CA ILE A 124 14.95 -2.45 2.25
C ILE A 124 16.09 -3.24 1.62
N SER A 125 16.82 -2.55 0.75
CA SER A 125 17.93 -3.11 -0.02
C SER A 125 19.06 -2.11 -0.17
N LYS A 126 20.24 -2.64 -0.52
CA LYS A 126 21.38 -1.85 -1.01
C LYS A 126 21.56 -1.97 -2.52
N GLU A 127 20.68 -2.71 -3.19
CA GLU A 127 20.69 -2.84 -4.64
C GLU A 127 20.37 -1.50 -5.30
N GLN A 128 20.76 -1.34 -6.57
CA GLN A 128 20.42 -0.15 -7.31
C GLN A 128 18.90 -0.09 -7.57
N ILE A 129 18.31 1.09 -7.37
CA ILE A 129 16.93 1.38 -7.79
C ILE A 129 16.90 1.40 -9.32
N LYS A 130 16.14 0.48 -9.92
CA LYS A 130 15.98 0.36 -11.37
C LYS A 130 14.73 1.07 -11.85
N ASN A 131 13.64 0.95 -11.08
CA ASN A 131 12.36 1.55 -11.38
C ASN A 131 12.21 2.82 -10.52
N ARG A 132 12.01 3.96 -11.18
CA ARG A 132 11.72 5.23 -10.50
C ARG A 132 10.73 6.04 -11.33
N PRO A 133 9.99 6.97 -10.72
CA PRO A 133 9.25 7.97 -11.47
C PRO A 133 10.16 8.64 -12.51
N LEU A 134 9.67 8.67 -13.76
CA LEU A 134 10.38 9.31 -14.85
C LEU A 134 10.30 10.83 -14.71
N LYS A 135 11.42 11.50 -14.94
CA LYS A 135 11.53 12.95 -15.03
C LYS A 135 11.35 13.38 -16.49
N ALA A 136 11.12 14.66 -16.71
CA ALA A 136 10.98 15.22 -18.06
C ALA A 136 12.13 14.81 -19.01
N ASN A 137 13.36 14.75 -18.48
CA ASN A 137 14.54 14.35 -19.26
C ASN A 137 14.56 12.86 -19.64
N ASP A 138 13.84 12.00 -18.91
CA ASP A 138 13.83 10.54 -19.17
C ASP A 138 12.85 10.17 -20.29
N VAL A 139 11.85 11.00 -20.55
CA VAL A 139 10.78 10.74 -21.56
C VAL A 139 10.87 11.65 -22.79
N GLY A 140 11.76 12.64 -22.77
CA GLY A 140 11.93 13.60 -23.86
C GLY A 140 10.77 14.60 -23.93
N ILE A 141 11.06 15.87 -23.62
CA ILE A 141 10.90 17.05 -24.50
C ILE A 141 11.20 18.29 -23.65
N SER A 142 12.33 18.94 -23.92
CA SER A 142 12.48 20.36 -23.68
C SER A 142 11.97 21.07 -24.94
N TRP A 143 10.74 21.59 -24.93
CA TRP A 143 10.33 22.54 -25.96
C TRP A 143 11.16 23.80 -25.76
N GLN A 144 12.25 23.96 -26.51
CA GLN A 144 12.87 25.27 -26.63
C GLN A 144 11.94 26.12 -27.48
N VAL A 145 11.17 26.98 -26.84
CA VAL A 145 10.53 28.11 -27.52
C VAL A 145 11.66 29.10 -27.79
N GLN A 146 11.99 29.27 -29.07
CA GLN A 146 12.96 30.24 -29.55
C GLN A 146 12.37 31.66 -29.50
#